data_AF-A0A9P0IVP3-F1
#
_entry.id   AF-A0A9P0IVP3-F1
#
_cell.length_a   1.000
_cell.length_b   1.000
_cell.length_c   1.000
_cell.angle_alpha   90.00
_cell.angle_beta   90.00
_cell.angle_gamma   90.00
#
_symmetry.space_group_name_H-M   'P 1'
#
loop_
_entity.id
_entity.type
_entity.pdbx_description
1 polymer ?
#
loop_
_entity_poly.entity_id
_entity_poly.type
_entity_poly.pdbx_seq_one_letter_code
_entity_poly.pdbx_strand_id
1 'polypeptide(L)'
;MILLLCTIALIFLRRNLLWSLWAPFHIVLFNTFLLLLTVSHLRAMFSDPGTVPLSHTNVSLSDLRQVNEPLVKREDWTMCTRCEAYRPPRAHHCRICKRCIRRMDHHCPWINNCVGEKNQKYFVQFLFFVCIISAYTIMLVIMSWVRECRQCKLYDMDTRQTQVLHSVILIMESALFGMFVIAILYDQMDAIYNDQTTIEQTVYKRPNPLHRYIFSVICRWPKKSRSTSKINIRSV
;
A
#
# COMPACT_ATOMS: atom_id res chain seq x y z
N MET A 1 -4.83 -9.16 -14.84
CA MET A 1 -5.68 -8.49 -15.85
C MET A 1 -6.10 -9.43 -16.98
N ILE A 2 -5.17 -9.97 -17.78
CA ILE A 2 -5.49 -10.89 -18.90
C ILE A 2 -6.25 -12.14 -18.43
N LEU A 3 -5.81 -12.77 -17.33
CA LEU A 3 -6.47 -13.95 -16.73
C LEU A 3 -7.92 -13.67 -16.27
N LEU A 4 -8.19 -12.48 -15.74
CA LEU A 4 -9.54 -12.06 -15.30
C LEU A 4 -10.47 -11.81 -16.49
N LEU A 5 -9.99 -11.14 -17.53
CA LEU A 5 -10.79 -10.86 -18.75
C LEU A 5 -11.12 -12.16 -19.51
N CYS A 6 -10.16 -13.07 -19.66
CA CYS A 6 -10.39 -14.38 -20.28
C CYS A 6 -11.44 -15.19 -19.51
N THR A 7 -11.44 -15.14 -18.17
CA THR A 7 -12.38 -15.94 -17.38
C THR A 7 -13.79 -15.36 -17.36
N ILE A 8 -13.92 -14.03 -17.34
CA ILE A 8 -15.22 -13.36 -17.50
C ILE A 8 -15.85 -13.72 -18.86
N ALA A 9 -15.07 -13.69 -19.93
CA ALA A 9 -15.52 -14.13 -21.25
C ALA A 9 -15.97 -15.60 -21.24
N LEU A 10 -15.19 -16.50 -20.62
CA LEU A 10 -15.54 -17.93 -20.50
C LEU A 10 -16.79 -18.18 -19.64
N ILE A 11 -16.98 -17.43 -18.54
CA ILE A 11 -18.18 -17.51 -17.68
C ILE A 11 -19.44 -17.08 -18.45
N PHE A 12 -19.36 -16.02 -19.27
CA PHE A 12 -20.50 -15.55 -20.05
C PHE A 12 -20.78 -16.41 -21.29
N LEU A 13 -19.73 -16.92 -21.96
CA LEU A 13 -19.83 -17.91 -23.04
C LEU A 13 -20.48 -19.22 -22.55
N ARG A 14 -20.14 -19.68 -21.34
CA ARG A 14 -20.71 -20.88 -20.71
C ARG A 14 -22.24 -20.83 -20.59
N ARG A 15 -22.81 -19.64 -20.41
CA ARG A 15 -24.23 -19.48 -20.06
C ARG A 15 -25.13 -19.03 -21.21
N ASN A 16 -24.61 -18.85 -22.43
CA ASN A 16 -25.34 -18.17 -23.51
C ASN A 16 -25.92 -16.80 -23.08
N LEU A 17 -25.37 -16.21 -22.01
CA LEU A 17 -25.83 -14.93 -21.48
C LEU A 17 -25.39 -13.77 -22.36
N LEU A 18 -24.54 -14.01 -23.36
CA LEU A 18 -24.16 -13.02 -24.38
C LEU A 18 -25.38 -12.45 -25.12
N TRP A 19 -26.47 -13.22 -25.20
CA TRP A 19 -27.74 -12.78 -25.80
C TRP A 19 -28.69 -12.07 -24.81
N SER A 20 -28.31 -12.01 -23.53
CA SER A 20 -29.06 -11.33 -22.47
C SER A 20 -28.37 -10.03 -22.08
N LEU A 21 -29.14 -9.00 -21.68
CA LEU A 21 -28.59 -7.75 -21.15
C LEU A 21 -27.73 -7.93 -19.88
N TRP A 22 -27.80 -9.09 -19.23
CA TRP A 22 -26.99 -9.43 -18.06
C TRP A 22 -25.48 -9.50 -18.35
N ALA A 23 -25.06 -10.12 -19.45
CA ALA A 23 -23.64 -10.21 -19.78
C ALA A 23 -22.99 -8.83 -20.03
N PRO A 24 -23.50 -7.97 -20.93
CA PRO A 24 -22.91 -6.66 -21.16
C PRO A 24 -22.95 -5.78 -19.89
N PHE A 25 -23.98 -5.89 -19.05
CA PHE A 25 -24.03 -5.17 -17.77
C PHE A 25 -22.83 -5.51 -16.88
N HIS A 26 -22.59 -6.80 -16.63
CA HIS A 26 -21.47 -7.24 -15.79
C HIS A 26 -20.10 -6.97 -16.43
N ILE A 27 -19.99 -7.08 -17.76
CA ILE A 27 -18.77 -6.73 -18.48
C ILE A 27 -18.46 -5.24 -18.31
N VAL A 28 -19.44 -4.36 -18.55
CA VAL A 28 -19.26 -2.91 -18.40
C VAL A 28 -18.93 -2.56 -16.94
N LEU A 29 -19.67 -3.12 -15.98
CA LEU A 29 -19.44 -2.88 -14.55
C LEU A 29 -18.04 -3.32 -14.10
N PHE A 30 -17.62 -4.53 -14.49
CA PHE A 30 -16.28 -5.03 -14.17
C PHE A 30 -15.18 -4.14 -14.77
N ASN A 31 -15.30 -3.79 -16.06
CA ASN A 31 -14.32 -2.95 -16.74
C ASN A 31 -14.28 -1.53 -16.15
N THR A 32 -15.43 -1.02 -15.67
CA THR A 32 -15.49 0.27 -14.99
C THR A 32 -14.72 0.24 -13.68
N PHE A 33 -14.93 -0.77 -12.83
CA PHE A 33 -14.15 -0.91 -11.61
C PHE A 33 -12.67 -1.16 -11.89
N LEU A 34 -12.34 -1.94 -12.93
CA LEU A 34 -10.96 -2.19 -13.32
C LEU A 34 -10.27 -0.90 -13.78
N LEU A 35 -10.98 -0.04 -14.51
CA LEU A 35 -10.49 1.28 -14.89
C LEU A 35 -10.23 2.14 -13.66
N LEU A 36 -11.17 2.19 -12.71
CA LEU A 36 -11.01 2.95 -11.46
C LEU A 36 -9.86 2.43 -10.59
N LEU A 37 -9.69 1.11 -10.49
CA LEU A 37 -8.54 0.48 -9.84
C LEU A 37 -7.24 0.91 -10.53
N THR A 38 -7.19 0.82 -11.85
CA THR A 38 -5.97 1.16 -12.62
C THR A 38 -5.63 2.63 -12.46
N VAL A 39 -6.61 3.53 -12.58
CA VAL A 39 -6.41 4.98 -12.41
C VAL A 39 -5.94 5.30 -10.99
N SER A 40 -6.56 4.73 -9.96
CA SER A 40 -6.13 4.97 -8.57
C SER A 40 -4.72 4.41 -8.28
N HIS A 41 -4.38 3.24 -8.81
CA HIS A 41 -3.04 2.67 -8.73
C HIS A 41 -2.00 3.57 -9.40
N LEU A 42 -2.23 3.97 -10.65
CA LEU A 42 -1.33 4.87 -11.39
C LEU A 42 -1.16 6.21 -10.66
N ARG A 43 -2.24 6.76 -10.09
CA ARG A 43 -2.14 7.99 -9.28
C ARG A 43 -1.33 7.77 -8.01
N ALA A 44 -1.46 6.64 -7.32
CA ALA A 44 -0.64 6.34 -6.15
C ALA A 44 0.85 6.18 -6.53
N MET A 45 1.15 5.56 -7.67
CA MET A 45 2.51 5.36 -8.19
C MET A 45 3.18 6.69 -8.57
N PHE A 46 2.50 7.54 -9.34
CA PHE A 46 3.13 8.69 -9.99
C PHE A 46 2.92 10.03 -9.28
N SER A 47 2.02 10.11 -8.30
CA SER A 47 1.85 11.34 -7.54
C SER A 47 3.01 11.56 -6.57
N ASP A 48 3.42 12.84 -6.41
CA ASP A 48 4.33 13.23 -5.34
C ASP A 48 3.70 12.83 -3.98
N PRO A 49 4.39 12.02 -3.15
CA PRO A 49 3.88 11.65 -1.83
C PRO A 49 3.94 12.79 -0.80
N GLY A 50 4.54 13.93 -1.15
CA GLY A 50 4.79 15.04 -0.24
C GLY A 50 6.28 15.19 0.06
N THR A 51 7.10 15.18 -0.98
CA THR A 51 8.55 15.35 -0.86
C THR A 51 8.87 16.70 -0.21
N VAL A 52 9.73 16.69 0.81
CA VAL A 52 10.29 17.90 1.41
C VAL A 52 11.35 18.46 0.46
N PRO A 53 11.23 19.71 -0.04
CA PRO A 53 12.25 20.33 -0.88
C PRO A 53 13.60 20.38 -0.17
N LEU A 54 14.67 20.06 -0.89
CA LEU A 54 16.03 20.28 -0.39
C LEU A 54 16.30 21.79 -0.43
N SER A 55 16.48 22.42 0.72
CA SER A 55 17.02 23.79 0.75
C SER A 55 18.50 23.70 0.40
N HIS A 56 18.85 23.98 -0.87
CA HIS A 56 20.25 24.11 -1.31
C HIS A 56 20.92 25.39 -0.81
N THR A 57 20.13 26.35 -0.35
CA THR A 57 20.63 27.39 0.54
C THR A 57 20.90 26.74 1.87
N ASN A 58 22.15 26.86 2.35
CA ASN A 58 22.44 26.81 3.77
C ASN A 58 21.48 27.81 4.40
N VAL A 59 20.30 27.36 4.82
CA VAL A 59 19.36 28.19 5.55
C VAL A 59 20.05 28.38 6.88
N SER A 60 20.89 29.40 6.88
CA SER A 60 21.53 29.93 8.04
C SER A 60 20.39 30.22 9.01
N LEU A 61 20.60 29.94 10.29
CA LEU A 61 19.60 30.24 11.32
C LEU A 61 19.11 31.72 11.24
N SER A 62 19.90 32.58 10.60
CA SER A 62 19.61 33.96 10.18
C SER A 62 18.53 34.11 9.10
N ASP A 63 18.51 33.31 8.02
CA ASP A 63 17.49 33.45 6.95
C ASP A 63 16.09 33.02 7.44
N LEU A 64 16.04 32.15 8.44
CA LEU A 64 14.80 31.78 9.14
C LEU A 64 14.21 32.92 9.97
N ARG A 65 14.99 33.93 10.35
CA ARG A 65 14.52 35.10 11.11
C ARG A 65 13.91 36.19 10.23
N GLN A 66 14.14 36.16 8.91
CA GLN A 66 13.82 37.29 8.04
C GLN A 66 12.43 37.22 7.36
N VAL A 67 11.73 36.09 7.44
CA VAL A 67 10.36 35.95 6.95
C VAL A 67 9.39 36.21 8.11
N ASN A 68 8.87 37.43 8.20
CA ASN A 68 7.80 37.87 9.10
C ASN A 68 6.44 37.24 8.74
N GLU A 69 6.37 35.90 8.72
CA GLU A 69 5.09 35.18 8.75
C GLU A 69 4.85 34.73 10.21
N PRO A 70 3.64 34.95 10.76
CA PRO A 70 3.38 34.82 12.17
C PRO A 70 3.70 33.40 12.62
N LEU A 71 4.49 33.35 13.69
CA LEU A 71 5.04 32.22 14.42
C LEU A 71 4.01 31.12 14.70
N VAL A 72 3.65 30.31 13.70
CA VAL A 72 3.18 28.96 13.94
C VAL A 72 4.40 28.20 14.46
N LYS A 73 4.46 28.05 15.79
CA LYS A 73 5.47 27.34 16.58
C LYS A 73 6.35 26.39 15.75
N ARG A 74 7.58 26.81 15.46
CA ARG A 74 8.63 25.98 14.82
C ARG A 74 9.27 24.96 15.79
N GLU A 75 8.67 24.73 16.97
CA GLU A 75 9.25 23.94 18.07
C GLU A 75 9.51 22.47 17.72
N ASP A 76 8.86 21.92 16.68
CA ASP A 76 8.97 20.49 16.32
C ASP A 76 9.74 20.20 15.02
N TRP A 77 10.40 21.20 14.43
CA TRP A 77 11.25 20.97 13.26
C TRP A 77 12.52 20.22 13.67
N THR A 78 12.89 19.20 12.88
CA THR A 78 14.07 18.38 13.16
C THR A 78 15.03 18.38 11.98
N MET A 79 16.32 18.14 12.21
CA MET A 79 17.31 18.06 11.12
C MET A 79 17.40 16.61 10.59
N CYS A 80 17.38 16.43 9.27
CA CYS A 80 17.70 15.14 8.66
C CYS A 80 19.18 15.08 8.29
N THR A 81 19.96 14.25 8.97
CA THR A 81 21.40 14.09 8.71
C THR A 81 21.75 13.51 7.33
N ARG A 82 20.80 12.87 6.65
CA ARG A 82 21.02 12.25 5.33
C ARG A 82 20.69 13.17 4.16
N CYS A 83 19.73 14.07 4.37
CA CYS A 83 19.35 15.09 3.39
C CYS A 83 20.04 16.42 3.67
N GLU A 84 20.72 16.54 4.83
CA GLU A 84 21.34 17.77 5.33
C GLU A 84 20.38 18.97 5.31
N ALA A 85 19.10 18.69 5.58
CA ALA A 85 18.02 19.67 5.50
C ALA A 85 17.08 19.54 6.70
N TYR A 86 16.54 20.69 7.11
CA TYR A 86 15.47 20.74 8.10
C TYR A 86 14.21 20.08 7.55
N ARG A 87 13.60 19.20 8.34
CA ARG A 87 12.34 18.53 8.01
C ARG A 87 11.22 19.04 8.92
N PRO A 88 10.03 19.30 8.36
CA PRO A 88 8.88 19.71 9.13
C PRO A 88 8.43 18.60 10.09
N PRO A 89 7.55 18.92 11.07
CA PRO A 89 6.98 17.93 11.97
C PRO A 89 6.32 16.78 11.18
N ARG A 90 6.40 15.56 11.72
CA ARG A 90 5.83 14.32 11.12
C ARG A 90 6.47 13.91 9.78
N ALA A 91 7.53 14.58 9.31
CA ALA A 91 8.28 14.16 8.13
C ALA A 91 9.37 13.14 8.48
N HIS A 92 9.51 12.12 7.65
CA HIS A 92 10.53 11.06 7.84
C HIS A 92 11.34 10.82 6.56
N HIS A 93 12.60 10.42 6.74
CA HIS A 93 13.48 10.11 5.62
C HIS A 93 13.24 8.68 5.16
N CYS A 94 12.81 8.52 3.91
CA CYS A 94 12.72 7.20 3.31
C CYS A 94 14.06 6.82 2.67
N ARG A 95 14.62 5.68 3.10
CA ARG A 95 15.90 5.17 2.59
C ARG A 95 15.84 4.74 1.13
N ILE A 96 14.66 4.29 0.69
CA ILE A 96 14.43 3.79 -0.67
C ILE A 96 14.17 4.98 -1.61
N CYS A 97 13.26 5.88 -1.25
CA CYS A 97 12.98 7.11 -2.01
C CYS A 97 14.15 8.14 -1.96
N LYS A 98 15.13 7.96 -1.04
CA LYS A 98 16.29 8.83 -0.76
C LYS A 98 15.95 10.30 -0.52
N ARG A 99 14.81 10.54 0.14
CA ARG A 99 14.26 11.87 0.38
C ARG A 99 13.38 11.89 1.62
N CYS A 100 13.19 13.06 2.21
CA CYS A 100 12.23 13.27 3.30
C CYS A 100 10.81 13.40 2.73
N ILE A 101 9.86 12.68 3.31
CA ILE A 101 8.44 12.69 2.93
C ILE A 101 7.62 13.24 4.10
N ARG A 102 6.72 14.18 3.81
CA ARG A 102 5.77 14.78 4.77
C ARG A 102 4.69 13.78 5.15
N ARG A 103 4.36 13.72 6.45
CA ARG A 103 3.46 12.70 7.05
C ARG A 103 3.70 11.33 6.44
N MET A 104 4.97 10.91 6.43
CA MET A 104 5.36 9.64 5.82
C MET A 104 4.68 8.50 6.57
N ASP A 105 3.94 7.68 5.85
CA ASP A 105 3.35 6.47 6.41
C ASP A 105 4.32 5.30 6.24
N HIS A 106 4.55 4.88 5.00
CA HIS A 106 5.52 3.83 4.67
C HIS A 106 6.03 3.96 3.22
N HIS A 107 7.03 3.17 2.87
CA HIS A 107 7.39 2.93 1.47
C HIS A 107 6.71 1.65 1.02
N CYS A 108 5.91 1.73 -0.04
CA CYS A 108 5.12 0.60 -0.53
C CYS A 108 5.74 0.05 -1.83
N PRO A 109 6.29 -1.17 -1.81
CA PRO A 109 6.86 -1.80 -3.00
C PRO A 109 5.83 -1.99 -4.13
N TRP A 110 4.56 -2.19 -3.78
CA TRP A 110 3.47 -2.50 -4.73
C TRP A 110 3.07 -1.33 -5.62
N ILE A 111 3.32 -0.10 -5.16
CA ILE A 111 3.15 1.12 -5.98
C ILE A 111 4.50 1.73 -6.36
N ASN A 112 5.61 1.09 -5.97
CA ASN A 112 6.98 1.60 -6.16
C ASN A 112 7.13 3.08 -5.75
N ASN A 113 6.46 3.48 -4.68
CA ASN A 113 6.42 4.87 -4.22
C ASN A 113 6.24 4.91 -2.70
N CYS A 114 6.62 6.03 -2.11
CA CYS A 114 6.29 6.33 -0.72
C CYS A 114 4.78 6.64 -0.61
N VAL A 115 4.13 6.25 0.49
CA VAL A 115 2.78 6.71 0.86
C VAL A 115 2.96 7.83 1.89
N GLY A 116 2.39 8.99 1.60
CA GLY A 116 2.48 10.18 2.43
C GLY A 116 1.32 11.15 2.19
N GLU A 117 1.43 12.34 2.77
CA GLU A 117 0.37 13.36 2.84
C GLU A 117 -0.38 13.58 1.52
N LYS A 118 0.33 13.66 0.38
CA LYS A 118 -0.26 14.07 -0.90
C LYS A 118 -0.83 12.92 -1.74
N ASN A 119 -0.44 11.68 -1.48
CA ASN A 119 -0.87 10.53 -2.28
C ASN A 119 -1.63 9.45 -1.48
N GLN A 120 -1.74 9.57 -0.15
CA GLN A 120 -2.46 8.62 0.70
C GLN A 120 -3.91 8.38 0.23
N LYS A 121 -4.61 9.43 -0.22
CA LYS A 121 -5.98 9.30 -0.77
C LYS A 121 -6.07 8.36 -1.98
N TYR A 122 -5.07 8.38 -2.86
CA TYR A 122 -5.04 7.49 -4.04
C TYR A 122 -4.70 6.07 -3.63
N PHE A 123 -3.82 5.91 -2.64
CA PHE A 123 -3.50 4.61 -2.06
C PHE A 123 -4.74 3.96 -1.42
N VAL A 124 -5.51 4.69 -0.62
CA VAL A 124 -6.78 4.20 -0.04
C VAL A 124 -7.81 3.86 -1.12
N GLN A 125 -7.96 4.69 -2.15
CA GLN A 125 -8.83 4.39 -3.30
C GLN A 125 -8.41 3.10 -4.02
N PHE A 126 -7.11 2.91 -4.22
CA PHE A 126 -6.56 1.70 -4.82
C PHE A 126 -6.94 0.46 -4.00
N LEU A 127 -6.70 0.47 -2.68
CA LEU A 127 -7.07 -0.65 -1.79
C LEU A 127 -8.58 -0.93 -1.83
N PHE A 128 -9.41 0.12 -1.80
CA PHE A 128 -10.86 0.00 -1.86
C PHE A 128 -11.34 -0.68 -3.15
N PHE A 129 -10.83 -0.28 -4.32
CA PHE A 129 -11.22 -0.91 -5.58
C PHE A 129 -10.69 -2.34 -5.73
N VAL A 130 -9.54 -2.67 -5.13
CA VAL A 130 -9.07 -4.06 -5.04
C VAL A 130 -10.05 -4.90 -4.22
N CYS A 131 -10.52 -4.41 -3.06
CA CYS A 131 -11.54 -5.11 -2.26
C CYS A 131 -12.83 -5.36 -3.06
N ILE A 132 -13.33 -4.34 -3.77
CA ILE A 132 -14.54 -4.47 -4.60
C ILE A 132 -14.36 -5.53 -5.68
N ILE A 133 -13.27 -5.47 -6.44
CA ILE A 133 -13.03 -6.42 -7.54
C ILE A 133 -12.84 -7.84 -7.02
N SER A 134 -12.13 -8.04 -5.90
CA SER A 134 -11.97 -9.35 -5.29
C SER A 134 -13.31 -9.95 -4.86
N ALA A 135 -14.14 -9.17 -4.15
CA ALA A 135 -15.47 -9.61 -3.72
C ALA A 135 -16.39 -9.89 -4.93
N TYR A 136 -16.38 -9.00 -5.92
CA TYR A 136 -17.18 -9.15 -7.14
C TYR A 136 -16.78 -10.36 -7.97
N THR A 137 -15.47 -10.66 -8.05
CA THR A 137 -14.95 -11.85 -8.74
C THR A 137 -15.42 -13.12 -8.04
N ILE A 138 -15.32 -13.20 -6.71
CA ILE A 138 -15.81 -14.35 -5.93
C ILE A 138 -17.33 -14.52 -6.14
N MET A 139 -18.10 -13.44 -6.08
CA MET A 139 -19.54 -13.46 -6.35
C MET A 139 -19.84 -14.01 -7.75
N LEU A 140 -19.18 -13.52 -8.80
CA LEU A 140 -19.39 -13.98 -10.17
C LEU A 140 -19.05 -15.47 -10.34
N VAL A 141 -17.96 -15.92 -9.71
CA VAL A 141 -17.59 -17.34 -9.73
C VAL A 141 -18.65 -18.17 -9.01
N ILE A 142 -19.04 -17.86 -7.77
CA ILE A 142 -20.10 -18.59 -7.04
C ILE A 142 -21.39 -18.63 -7.88
N MET A 143 -21.80 -17.49 -8.42
CA MET A 143 -22.98 -17.40 -9.26
C MET A 143 -22.87 -18.28 -10.51
N SER A 144 -21.68 -18.43 -11.11
CA SER A 144 -21.38 -19.32 -12.24
C SER A 144 -21.55 -20.81 -11.88
N TRP A 145 -21.25 -21.19 -10.64
CA TRP A 145 -21.37 -22.57 -10.16
C TRP A 145 -22.77 -22.94 -9.67
N VAL A 146 -23.49 -22.00 -9.04
CA VAL A 146 -24.81 -22.27 -8.43
C VAL A 146 -25.92 -22.42 -9.47
N ARG A 147 -25.97 -21.58 -10.52
CA ARG A 147 -27.03 -21.75 -11.55
C ARG A 147 -26.64 -22.83 -12.55
N GLU A 148 -27.56 -23.77 -12.77
CA GLU A 148 -27.40 -24.86 -13.72
C GLU A 148 -27.13 -24.34 -15.14
N CYS A 149 -26.21 -25.01 -15.82
CA CYS A 149 -25.79 -24.67 -17.17
C CYS A 149 -26.26 -25.76 -18.13
N ARG A 150 -27.32 -25.46 -18.89
CA ARG A 150 -27.97 -26.42 -19.81
C ARG A 150 -27.05 -26.86 -20.95
N GLN A 151 -26.15 -25.99 -21.44
CA GLN A 151 -25.17 -26.28 -22.50
C GLN A 151 -23.82 -26.81 -22.02
N CYS A 152 -23.57 -26.94 -20.71
CA CYS A 152 -22.27 -27.44 -20.21
C CYS A 152 -21.99 -28.91 -20.55
N LYS A 153 -23.03 -29.65 -20.96
CA LYS A 153 -22.90 -31.00 -21.50
C LYS A 153 -22.34 -31.05 -22.94
N LEU A 154 -22.31 -29.92 -23.64
CA LEU A 154 -21.85 -29.80 -25.04
C LEU A 154 -20.39 -29.34 -25.16
N TYR A 155 -19.75 -28.95 -24.05
CA TYR A 155 -18.35 -28.53 -24.05
C TYR A 155 -17.43 -29.75 -23.96
N ASP A 156 -16.32 -29.69 -24.70
CA ASP A 156 -15.27 -30.69 -24.62
C ASP A 156 -14.67 -30.79 -23.21
N MET A 157 -14.19 -31.98 -22.87
CA MET A 157 -13.66 -32.30 -21.54
C MET A 157 -12.49 -31.39 -21.13
N ASP A 158 -11.64 -31.00 -22.08
CA ASP A 158 -10.50 -30.10 -21.86
C ASP A 158 -10.97 -28.68 -21.46
N THR A 159 -12.01 -28.17 -22.13
CA THR A 159 -12.57 -26.85 -21.81
C THR A 159 -13.18 -26.81 -20.41
N ARG A 160 -13.85 -27.89 -20.00
CA ARG A 160 -14.41 -28.00 -18.65
C ARG A 160 -13.31 -28.01 -17.58
N GLN A 161 -12.25 -28.79 -17.77
CA GLN A 161 -11.12 -28.85 -16.84
C GLN A 161 -10.43 -27.48 -16.69
N THR A 162 -10.16 -26.82 -17.82
CA THR A 162 -9.58 -25.47 -17.86
C THR A 162 -10.44 -24.45 -17.10
N GLN A 163 -11.77 -24.51 -17.24
CA GLN A 163 -12.69 -23.62 -16.51
C GLN A 163 -12.69 -23.86 -14.99
N VAL A 164 -12.63 -25.14 -14.56
CA VAL A 164 -12.55 -25.48 -13.13
C VAL A 164 -11.24 -24.94 -12.55
N LEU A 165 -10.13 -25.19 -13.22
CA LEU A 165 -8.80 -24.73 -12.79
C LEU A 165 -8.75 -23.19 -12.67
N HIS A 166 -9.21 -22.47 -13.70
CA HIS A 166 -9.27 -21.01 -13.64
C HIS A 166 -10.17 -20.49 -12.52
N SER A 167 -11.32 -21.11 -12.28
CA SER A 167 -12.22 -20.72 -11.19
C SER A 167 -11.57 -20.88 -9.82
N VAL A 168 -10.85 -21.99 -9.59
CA VAL A 168 -10.13 -22.25 -8.33
C VAL A 168 -9.01 -21.23 -8.13
N ILE A 169 -8.21 -20.98 -9.17
CA ILE A 169 -7.10 -20.01 -9.11
C ILE A 169 -7.63 -18.60 -8.78
N LEU A 170 -8.72 -18.17 -9.42
CA LEU A 170 -9.30 -16.85 -9.17
C LEU A 170 -9.88 -16.68 -7.78
N ILE A 171 -10.55 -17.71 -7.23
CA ILE A 171 -11.04 -17.67 -5.85
C ILE A 171 -9.86 -17.56 -4.89
N MET A 172 -8.81 -18.37 -5.11
CA MET A 172 -7.61 -18.36 -4.29
C MET A 172 -6.91 -16.99 -4.34
N GLU A 173 -6.69 -16.44 -5.53
CA GLU A 173 -6.12 -15.09 -5.73
C GLU A 173 -6.98 -14.03 -5.02
N SER A 174 -8.29 -14.00 -5.29
CA SER A 174 -9.21 -13.00 -4.75
C SER A 174 -9.31 -13.06 -3.23
N ALA A 175 -9.30 -14.26 -2.65
CA ALA A 175 -9.38 -14.44 -1.20
C ALA A 175 -8.07 -14.05 -0.50
N LEU A 176 -6.92 -14.50 -1.01
CA LEU A 176 -5.61 -14.20 -0.41
C LEU A 176 -5.28 -12.71 -0.54
N PHE A 177 -5.38 -12.14 -1.74
CA PHE A 177 -5.14 -10.70 -1.94
C PHE A 177 -6.21 -9.86 -1.26
N GLY A 178 -7.48 -10.27 -1.32
CA GLY A 178 -8.58 -9.56 -0.67
C GLY A 178 -8.39 -9.45 0.84
N MET A 179 -8.06 -10.56 1.52
CA MET A 179 -7.80 -10.56 2.96
C MET A 179 -6.65 -9.64 3.34
N PHE A 180 -5.53 -9.73 2.62
CA PHE A 180 -4.36 -8.89 2.87
C PHE A 180 -4.66 -7.40 2.67
N VAL A 181 -5.38 -7.05 1.61
CA VAL A 181 -5.74 -5.66 1.30
C VAL A 181 -6.75 -5.11 2.29
N ILE A 182 -7.70 -5.92 2.79
CA ILE A 182 -8.64 -5.51 3.84
C ILE A 182 -7.88 -5.14 5.11
N ALA A 183 -6.86 -5.92 5.50
CA ALA A 183 -6.05 -5.61 6.68
C ALA A 183 -5.32 -4.26 6.52
N ILE A 184 -4.65 -4.04 5.38
CA ILE A 184 -3.98 -2.74 5.11
C ILE A 184 -4.99 -1.60 5.06
N LEU A 185 -6.16 -1.81 4.45
CA LEU A 185 -7.21 -0.80 4.38
C LEU A 185 -7.71 -0.43 5.77
N TYR A 186 -7.89 -1.41 6.66
CA TYR A 186 -8.25 -1.17 8.05
C TYR A 186 -7.20 -0.31 8.76
N ASP A 187 -5.91 -0.67 8.64
CA ASP A 187 -4.82 0.11 9.23
C ASP A 187 -4.77 1.55 8.71
N GLN A 188 -5.00 1.75 7.39
CA GLN A 188 -5.05 3.10 6.80
C GLN A 188 -6.27 3.90 7.30
N MET A 189 -7.43 3.27 7.46
CA MET A 189 -8.62 3.93 7.97
C MET A 189 -8.47 4.31 9.45
N ASP A 190 -7.87 3.44 10.27
CA ASP A 190 -7.54 3.73 11.66
C ASP A 190 -6.53 4.88 11.78
N ALA A 191 -5.48 4.86 10.95
CA ALA A 191 -4.50 5.95 10.84
C ALA A 191 -5.17 7.29 10.50
N ILE A 192 -6.10 7.30 9.53
CA ILE A 192 -6.84 8.51 9.15
C ILE A 192 -7.77 8.98 10.27
N TYR A 193 -8.50 8.07 10.91
CA TYR A 193 -9.44 8.40 11.98
C TYR A 193 -8.76 9.01 13.20
N ASN A 194 -7.59 8.49 13.56
CA ASN A 194 -6.81 8.97 14.71
C ASN A 194 -5.82 10.11 14.36
N ASP A 195 -5.78 10.58 13.10
CA ASP A 195 -4.75 11.49 12.54
C ASP A 195 -3.31 11.07 12.89
N GLN A 196 -3.03 9.76 12.85
CA GLN A 196 -1.72 9.18 13.12
C GLN A 196 -1.16 8.49 11.88
N THR A 197 0.14 8.62 11.63
CA THR A 197 0.86 7.78 10.66
C THR A 197 1.27 6.45 11.28
N THR A 198 1.53 5.42 10.47
CA THR A 198 2.07 4.13 10.94
C THR A 198 3.35 4.34 11.76
N ILE A 199 4.20 5.31 11.39
CA ILE A 199 5.41 5.64 12.16
C ILE A 199 5.04 6.16 13.55
N GLU A 200 4.09 7.07 13.65
CA GLU A 200 3.63 7.61 14.94
C GLU A 200 3.00 6.53 15.82
N GLN A 201 2.21 5.62 15.25
CA GLN A 201 1.67 4.48 15.97
C GLN A 201 2.78 3.59 16.56
N THR A 202 3.85 3.31 15.81
CA THR A 202 4.99 2.52 16.33
C THR A 202 5.83 3.28 17.36
N VAL A 203 5.89 4.62 17.28
CA VAL A 203 6.57 5.46 18.26
C VAL A 203 5.77 5.54 19.56
N TYR A 204 4.43 5.63 19.50
CA TYR A 204 3.55 5.69 20.67
C TYR A 204 3.36 4.30 21.31
N LYS A 205 3.24 3.23 20.50
CA LYS A 205 3.24 1.83 20.97
C LYS A 205 4.63 1.32 21.36
N ARG A 206 5.64 2.19 21.55
CA ARG A 206 6.94 1.75 22.05
C ARG A 206 6.71 0.98 23.34
N PRO A 207 7.13 -0.29 23.40
CA PRO A 207 6.87 -1.08 24.58
C PRO A 207 7.55 -0.41 25.78
N ASN A 208 6.88 -0.48 26.93
CA ASN A 208 7.45 -0.10 28.22
C ASN A 208 8.91 -0.61 28.30
N PRO A 209 9.86 0.10 28.94
CA PRO A 209 11.28 -0.30 28.98
C PRO A 209 11.49 -1.77 29.35
N LEU A 210 10.60 -2.31 30.18
CA LEU A 210 10.51 -3.71 30.58
C LEU A 210 10.31 -4.68 29.39
N HIS A 211 9.43 -4.35 28.45
CA HIS A 211 9.16 -5.19 27.29
C HIS A 211 10.28 -5.10 26.23
N ARG A 212 10.99 -3.97 26.16
CA ARG A 212 12.24 -3.85 25.39
C ARG A 212 13.37 -4.68 26.01
N TYR A 213 13.45 -4.73 27.34
CA TYR A 213 14.38 -5.60 28.05
C TYR A 213 14.08 -7.08 27.79
N ILE A 214 12.82 -7.50 27.93
CA ILE A 214 12.38 -8.88 27.67
C ILE A 214 12.67 -9.29 26.22
N PHE A 215 12.34 -8.47 25.21
CA PHE A 215 12.70 -8.75 23.82
C PHE A 215 14.22 -8.79 23.57
N SER A 216 15.01 -7.98 24.29
CA SER A 216 16.49 -8.02 24.20
C SER A 216 17.11 -9.24 24.89
N VAL A 217 16.37 -9.87 25.81
CA VAL A 217 16.74 -11.12 26.48
C VAL A 217 16.32 -12.32 25.62
N ILE A 218 15.12 -12.29 25.01
CA ILE A 218 14.57 -13.37 24.19
C ILE A 218 15.19 -13.42 22.79
N CYS A 219 15.39 -12.28 22.11
CA CYS A 219 15.95 -12.23 20.75
C CYS A 219 17.47 -12.03 20.71
N ARG A 220 18.21 -12.46 21.74
CA ARG A 220 19.67 -12.34 21.78
C ARG A 220 20.31 -13.41 20.88
N TRP A 221 20.18 -13.26 19.57
CA TRP A 221 21.09 -13.89 18.61
C TRP A 221 22.46 -13.23 18.78
N PRO A 222 23.56 -13.99 18.94
CA PRO A 222 24.84 -13.42 19.30
C PRO A 222 25.36 -12.56 18.14
N LYS A 223 25.34 -11.24 18.31
CA LYS A 223 26.12 -10.34 17.47
C LYS A 223 27.58 -10.63 17.72
N LYS A 224 28.24 -11.26 16.75
CA LYS A 224 29.71 -11.40 16.69
C LYS A 224 30.32 -10.02 16.92
N SER A 225 31.06 -9.87 18.01
CA SER A 225 31.71 -8.63 18.40
C SER A 225 32.77 -8.28 17.34
N ARG A 226 32.58 -7.17 16.64
CA ARG A 226 33.68 -6.50 15.94
C ARG A 226 34.45 -5.72 17.01
N SER A 227 35.60 -6.22 17.41
CA SER A 227 36.52 -5.47 18.25
C SER A 227 36.99 -4.25 17.47
N THR A 228 36.70 -3.07 18.00
CA THR A 228 37.41 -1.85 17.61
C THR A 228 38.12 -1.38 18.87
N SER A 229 39.39 -1.73 18.94
CA SER A 229 40.33 -1.22 19.93
C SER A 229 40.43 0.30 19.77
N LYS A 230 39.92 1.03 20.76
CA LYS A 230 40.14 2.47 20.90
C LYS A 230 41.60 2.70 21.30
N ILE A 231 42.40 3.25 20.40
CA ILE A 231 43.67 3.89 20.76
C ILE A 231 43.31 5.27 21.34
N ASN A 232 43.69 5.47 22.60
CA ASN A 232 43.49 6.67 23.39
C ASN A 232 44.75 7.52 23.27
N ILE A 233 44.68 8.70 22.63
CA ILE A 233 45.73 9.71 22.72
C ILE A 233 45.13 10.90 23.44
N ARG A 234 45.49 11.04 24.72
CA ARG A 234 45.34 12.28 25.48
C ARG A 234 46.50 13.19 25.16
N SER A 235 46.17 14.46 25.00
CA SER A 235 47.04 15.63 24.93
C SER A 235 48.03 15.72 26.10
N VAL A 236 49.30 15.97 25.77
CA VAL A 236 50.20 16.91 26.47
C VAL A 236 50.84 17.76 25.37
#